data_AF-A0A523VVZ1-F1
#
_entry.id   AF-A0A523VVZ1-F1
#
_cell.length_a   1.000
_cell.length_b   1.000
_cell.length_c   1.000
_cell.angle_alpha   90.00
_cell.angle_beta   90.00
_cell.angle_gamma   90.00
#
_symmetry.space_group_name_H-M   'P 1'
#
loop_
_entity.id
_entity.type
_entity.pdbx_description
1 polymer ?
#
loop_
_entity_poly.entity_id
_entity_poly.type
_entity_poly.pdbx_seq_one_letter_code
_entity_poly.pdbx_strand_id
1 'polypeptide(L)'
;MRLNPVKRKILEEMALHTQPRRPKEIAEKVGVNFSSCMMHILGLKKAGYVSSPVKGYYKITDLGVDIVDIQVGEGEGASILASLGPDKTFYFYIGVNQYSGVRADSLFDFSEKIKDVSVQSLEFHLVREDFERWLKSIGDVKLAKKLAAIREKGVSGEELRSLIYEAVKTRHDVLQESLVRK
;
A
#
# COMPACT_ATOMS: atom_id res chain seq x y z
N MET A 1 -15.13 2.52 -5.28
CA MET A 1 -16.36 2.48 -4.46
C MET A 1 -15.94 2.45 -3.01
N ARG A 2 -16.35 3.43 -2.19
CA ARG A 2 -15.95 3.49 -0.78
C ARG A 2 -16.64 2.39 0.01
N LEU A 3 -15.89 1.57 0.75
CA LEU A 3 -16.51 0.56 1.61
C LEU A 3 -17.23 1.24 2.77
N ASN A 4 -18.45 0.77 3.06
CA ASN A 4 -19.13 1.11 4.31
C ASN A 4 -18.24 0.71 5.50
N PRO A 5 -18.19 1.50 6.59
CA PRO A 5 -17.40 1.20 7.79
C PRO A 5 -17.51 -0.24 8.31
N VAL A 6 -18.69 -0.85 8.30
CA VAL A 6 -18.89 -2.23 8.76
C VAL A 6 -18.25 -3.24 7.80
N LYS A 7 -18.41 -3.04 6.49
CA LYS A 7 -17.74 -3.89 5.48
C LYS A 7 -16.22 -3.81 5.60
N ARG A 8 -15.69 -2.62 5.87
CA ARG A 8 -14.25 -2.40 6.08
C ARG A 8 -13.74 -3.17 7.29
N LYS A 9 -14.36 -3.00 8.46
CA LYS A 9 -13.97 -3.72 9.69
C LYS A 9 -14.04 -5.25 9.53
N ILE A 10 -15.05 -5.75 8.79
CA ILE A 10 -15.14 -7.18 8.47
C ILE A 10 -13.93 -7.64 7.65
N LEU A 11 -13.58 -6.92 6.58
CA LEU A 11 -12.41 -7.30 5.77
C LEU A 11 -11.09 -7.14 6.54
N GLU A 12 -10.94 -6.10 7.37
CA GLU A 12 -9.77 -5.92 8.24
C GLU A 12 -9.60 -7.09 9.22
N GLU A 13 -10.67 -7.50 9.91
CA GLU A 13 -10.65 -8.67 10.80
C GLU A 13 -10.31 -9.96 10.05
N MET A 14 -10.85 -10.13 8.83
CA MET A 14 -10.52 -11.29 8.00
C MET A 14 -9.08 -11.26 7.47
N ALA A 15 -8.50 -10.07 7.23
CA ALA A 15 -7.11 -9.92 6.81
C ALA A 15 -6.12 -10.30 7.92
N LEU A 16 -6.48 -10.10 9.19
CA LEU A 16 -5.70 -10.56 10.35
C LEU A 16 -5.65 -12.10 10.47
N HIS A 17 -6.59 -12.80 9.84
CA HIS A 17 -6.75 -14.25 9.96
C HIS A 17 -6.93 -14.90 8.59
N THR A 18 -5.84 -15.45 8.04
CA THR A 18 -5.83 -16.07 6.70
C THR A 18 -6.67 -17.35 6.57
N GLN A 19 -7.11 -17.93 7.70
CA GLN A 19 -7.93 -19.15 7.73
C GLN A 19 -9.44 -18.84 7.59
N PRO A 20 -10.22 -19.69 6.89
CA PRO A 20 -11.66 -19.51 6.79
C PRO A 20 -12.36 -19.52 8.15
N ARG A 21 -13.26 -18.56 8.40
CA ARG A 21 -13.95 -18.38 9.68
C ARG A 21 -15.47 -18.34 9.57
N ARG A 22 -16.14 -18.61 10.69
CA ARG A 22 -17.60 -18.52 10.77
C ARG A 22 -18.03 -17.07 10.91
N PRO A 23 -19.16 -16.64 10.32
CA PRO A 23 -19.67 -15.29 10.48
C PRO A 23 -19.91 -14.88 11.94
N LYS A 24 -20.26 -15.84 12.82
CA LYS A 24 -20.46 -15.57 14.25
C LYS A 24 -19.17 -15.08 14.94
N GLU A 25 -18.05 -15.73 14.66
CA GLU A 25 -16.73 -15.37 15.22
C GLU A 25 -16.29 -13.99 14.72
N ILE A 26 -16.50 -13.73 13.42
CA ILE A 26 -16.21 -12.42 12.80
C ILE A 26 -17.09 -11.33 13.42
N ALA A 27 -18.39 -11.61 13.61
CA ALA A 27 -19.34 -10.66 14.19
C ALA A 27 -18.96 -10.26 15.63
N GLU A 28 -18.57 -11.24 16.46
CA GLU A 28 -18.11 -11.02 17.83
C GLU A 28 -16.86 -10.13 17.88
N LYS A 29 -15.88 -10.36 16.99
CA LYS A 29 -14.65 -9.56 16.92
C LYS A 29 -14.87 -8.15 16.40
N VAL A 30 -15.71 -7.99 15.38
CA VAL A 30 -16.03 -6.69 14.78
C VAL A 30 -16.97 -5.87 15.67
N GLY A 31 -17.68 -6.51 16.60
CA GLY A 31 -18.65 -5.85 17.51
C GLY A 31 -19.98 -5.52 16.83
N VAL A 32 -20.44 -6.38 15.92
CA VAL A 32 -21.74 -6.24 15.23
C VAL A 32 -22.60 -7.48 15.42
N ASN A 33 -23.92 -7.35 15.24
CA ASN A 33 -24.79 -8.52 15.34
C ASN A 33 -24.59 -9.48 14.14
N PHE A 34 -24.91 -10.76 14.36
CA PHE A 34 -24.73 -11.82 13.37
C PHE A 34 -25.43 -11.55 12.04
N SER A 35 -26.70 -11.12 12.07
CA SER A 35 -27.50 -10.88 10.87
C SER A 35 -26.91 -9.76 10.00
N SER A 36 -26.44 -8.68 10.62
CA SER A 36 -25.74 -7.58 9.95
C SER A 36 -24.41 -8.05 9.36
N CYS A 37 -23.61 -8.78 10.14
CA CYS A 37 -22.35 -9.36 9.67
C CYS A 37 -22.56 -10.24 8.44
N MET A 38 -23.54 -11.14 8.50
CA MET A 38 -23.87 -12.07 7.43
C MET A 38 -24.33 -11.33 6.16
N MET A 39 -25.20 -10.32 6.28
CA MET A 39 -25.63 -9.49 5.15
C MET A 39 -24.42 -8.83 4.46
N HIS A 40 -23.49 -8.26 5.23
CA HIS A 40 -22.30 -7.64 4.69
C HIS A 40 -21.34 -8.66 4.04
N ILE A 41 -21.12 -9.81 4.66
CA ILE A 41 -20.31 -10.91 4.11
C ILE A 41 -20.88 -11.38 2.76
N LEU A 42 -22.20 -11.53 2.64
CA LEU A 42 -22.84 -11.91 1.37
C LEU A 42 -22.64 -10.85 0.29
N GLY A 43 -22.77 -9.57 0.65
CA GLY A 43 -22.47 -8.47 -0.27
C GLY A 43 -21.00 -8.41 -0.70
N LEU A 44 -20.07 -8.65 0.23
CA LEU A 44 -18.63 -8.73 -0.03
C LEU A 44 -18.27 -9.94 -0.90
N LYS A 45 -18.94 -11.08 -0.69
CA LYS A 45 -18.80 -12.26 -1.54
C LYS A 45 -19.27 -12.00 -2.96
N LYS A 46 -20.42 -11.34 -3.13
CA LYS A 46 -20.92 -10.95 -4.47
C LYS A 46 -19.94 -10.01 -5.19
N ALA A 47 -19.23 -9.16 -4.45
CA ALA A 47 -18.22 -8.25 -4.99
C ALA A 47 -16.84 -8.90 -5.20
N GLY A 48 -16.64 -10.18 -4.86
CA GLY A 48 -15.38 -10.89 -5.04
C GLY A 48 -14.32 -10.67 -3.95
N TYR A 49 -14.59 -9.84 -2.94
CA TYR A 49 -13.66 -9.56 -1.84
C TYR A 49 -13.58 -10.67 -0.78
N VAL A 50 -14.58 -11.54 -0.76
CA VAL A 50 -14.69 -12.67 0.17
C VAL A 50 -15.07 -13.91 -0.62
N SER A 51 -14.49 -15.06 -0.25
CA SER A 51 -14.87 -16.37 -0.79
C SER A 51 -15.43 -17.26 0.33
N SER A 52 -16.12 -18.34 -0.05
CA SER A 52 -16.61 -19.35 0.90
C SER A 52 -16.09 -20.72 0.46
N PRO A 53 -14.89 -21.12 0.91
CA PRO A 53 -14.27 -22.38 0.49
C PRO A 53 -14.99 -23.60 1.06
N VAL A 54 -15.62 -23.45 2.23
CA VAL A 54 -16.46 -24.46 2.88
C VAL A 54 -17.78 -23.79 3.25
N LYS A 55 -18.90 -24.50 3.09
CA LYS A 55 -20.23 -23.98 3.40
C LYS A 55 -20.26 -23.42 4.84
N GLY A 56 -20.62 -22.15 4.97
CA GLY A 56 -20.71 -21.46 6.27
C GLY A 56 -19.38 -20.89 6.79
N TYR A 57 -18.29 -21.07 6.06
CA TYR A 57 -16.98 -20.48 6.35
C TYR A 57 -16.58 -19.52 5.25
N TYR A 58 -15.91 -18.43 5.63
CA TYR A 58 -15.55 -17.35 4.73
C TYR A 58 -14.09 -16.94 4.94
N LYS A 59 -13.39 -16.62 3.84
CA LYS A 59 -12.04 -16.06 3.86
C LYS A 59 -11.95 -14.85 2.94
N ILE A 60 -11.09 -13.91 3.28
CA ILE A 60 -10.75 -12.79 2.39
C ILE A 60 -10.03 -13.32 1.13
N THR A 61 -10.24 -12.66 0.00
CA THR A 61 -9.52 -12.92 -1.26
C THR A 61 -8.40 -11.91 -1.42
N ASP A 62 -7.49 -12.12 -2.39
CA ASP A 62 -6.44 -11.14 -2.69
C ASP A 62 -7.04 -9.76 -3.04
N LEU A 63 -8.11 -9.76 -3.84
CA LEU A 63 -8.87 -8.54 -4.14
C LEU A 63 -9.46 -7.88 -2.87
N GLY A 64 -9.86 -8.67 -1.89
CA GLY A 64 -10.33 -8.20 -0.58
C GLY A 64 -9.22 -7.57 0.25
N VAL A 65 -8.02 -8.13 0.21
CA VAL A 65 -6.83 -7.55 0.87
C VAL A 65 -6.47 -6.22 0.20
N ASP A 66 -6.42 -6.20 -1.14
CA ASP A 66 -6.11 -5.00 -1.90
C ASP A 66 -7.06 -3.83 -1.57
N ILE A 67 -8.37 -4.08 -1.46
CA ILE A 67 -9.33 -3.01 -1.16
C ILE A 67 -9.21 -2.49 0.28
N VAL A 68 -8.86 -3.33 1.25
CA VAL A 68 -8.53 -2.90 2.62
C VAL A 68 -7.27 -2.03 2.59
N ASP A 69 -6.27 -2.45 1.82
CA ASP A 69 -5.05 -1.70 1.67
C ASP A 69 -5.23 -0.36 0.95
N ILE A 70 -6.19 -0.25 0.04
CA ILE A 70 -6.54 1.04 -0.57
C ILE A 70 -7.27 1.94 0.45
N GLN A 71 -8.27 1.39 1.16
CA GLN A 71 -9.17 2.13 2.04
C GLN A 71 -8.51 2.70 3.31
N VAL A 72 -7.58 1.96 3.92
CA VAL A 72 -6.83 2.44 5.10
C VAL A 72 -5.97 3.67 4.74
N GLY A 73 -5.66 3.90 3.47
CA GLY A 73 -4.96 5.10 2.99
C GLY A 73 -5.85 6.32 2.69
N GLU A 74 -7.19 6.22 2.75
CA GLU A 74 -8.10 7.28 2.26
C GLU A 74 -8.14 8.56 3.15
N GLY A 75 -7.64 8.48 4.39
CA GLY A 75 -7.44 9.61 5.30
C GLY A 75 -6.07 10.29 5.21
N GLU A 76 -5.07 9.59 4.64
CA GLU A 76 -3.66 10.01 4.60
C GLU A 76 -3.15 10.24 3.17
N GLY A 77 -3.90 9.81 2.15
CA GLY A 77 -3.48 9.89 0.75
C GLY A 77 -3.25 11.32 0.25
N ALA A 78 -4.05 12.28 0.70
CA ALA A 78 -3.85 13.70 0.34
C ALA A 78 -2.55 14.26 0.92
N SER A 79 -2.19 13.89 2.16
CA SER A 79 -0.91 14.29 2.77
C SER A 79 0.29 13.58 2.16
N ILE A 80 0.13 12.33 1.71
CA ILE A 80 1.19 11.57 1.02
C ILE A 80 1.47 12.15 -0.38
N LEU A 81 0.43 12.63 -1.06
CA LEU A 81 0.54 13.23 -2.40
C LEU A 81 0.93 14.71 -2.38
N ALA A 82 0.84 15.37 -1.22
CA ALA A 82 1.21 16.77 -1.10
C ALA A 82 2.70 16.98 -1.37
N SER A 83 3.04 18.16 -1.88
CA SER A 83 4.43 18.61 -1.94
C SER A 83 4.99 18.78 -0.52
N LEU A 84 6.24 18.38 -0.36
CA LEU A 84 6.94 18.26 0.90
C LEU A 84 7.85 19.48 1.13
N GLY A 85 8.01 19.85 2.39
CA GLY A 85 9.01 20.83 2.79
C GLY A 85 10.45 20.34 2.54
N PRO A 86 11.45 21.24 2.60
CA PRO A 86 12.86 20.88 2.46
C PRO A 86 13.33 19.79 3.44
N ASP A 87 12.75 19.74 4.63
CA ASP A 87 13.02 18.76 5.70
C ASP A 87 12.54 17.34 5.37
N LYS A 88 11.58 17.21 4.44
CA LYS A 88 10.99 15.93 4.02
C LYS A 88 11.28 15.59 2.56
N THR A 89 12.06 16.41 1.87
CA THR A 89 12.51 16.15 0.50
C THR A 89 13.44 14.94 0.47
N PHE A 90 13.27 14.05 -0.51
CA PHE A 90 14.22 12.99 -0.75
C PHE A 90 15.37 13.51 -1.61
N TYR A 91 16.60 13.26 -1.18
CA TYR A 91 17.79 13.65 -1.91
C TYR A 91 18.49 12.39 -2.41
N PHE A 92 18.75 12.34 -3.71
CA PHE A 92 19.42 11.20 -4.33
C PHE A 92 20.95 11.31 -4.21
N TYR A 93 21.60 10.20 -3.90
CA TYR A 93 23.04 10.07 -3.70
C TYR A 93 23.53 8.81 -4.42
N ILE A 94 24.73 8.87 -4.97
CA ILE A 94 25.41 7.72 -5.59
C ILE A 94 26.44 7.07 -4.63
N GLY A 95 26.58 7.63 -3.44
CA GLY A 95 27.59 7.27 -2.45
C GLY A 95 27.49 8.14 -1.19
N VAL A 96 28.26 7.79 -0.16
CA VAL A 96 28.33 8.59 1.07
C VAL A 96 28.84 9.99 0.75
N ASN A 97 28.07 11.02 1.09
CA ASN A 97 28.34 12.43 0.78
C ASN A 97 28.48 12.75 -0.72
N GLN A 98 27.96 11.90 -1.61
CA GLN A 98 27.98 12.12 -3.06
C GLN A 98 26.57 12.40 -3.59
N TYR A 99 26.09 13.61 -3.35
CA TYR A 99 24.78 14.06 -3.83
C TYR A 99 24.75 14.04 -5.37
N SER A 100 23.70 13.48 -5.95
CA SER A 100 23.58 13.34 -7.42
C SER A 100 23.12 14.62 -8.13
N GLY A 101 22.75 15.67 -7.37
CA GLY A 101 22.09 16.85 -7.93
C GLY A 101 20.57 16.73 -8.02
N VAL A 102 20.02 15.52 -7.82
CA VAL A 102 18.58 15.24 -7.98
C VAL A 102 17.89 15.11 -6.61
N ARG A 103 16.72 15.73 -6.51
CA ARG A 103 15.84 15.62 -5.34
C ARG A 103 14.40 15.40 -5.77
N ALA A 104 13.59 14.89 -4.86
CA ALA A 104 12.17 14.70 -5.02
C ALA A 104 11.39 15.25 -3.83
N ASP A 105 10.47 16.16 -4.10
CA ASP A 105 9.65 16.83 -3.07
C ASP A 105 8.22 16.29 -2.97
N SER A 106 7.90 15.22 -3.68
CA SER A 106 6.59 14.57 -3.62
C SER A 106 6.67 13.13 -4.11
N LEU A 107 5.65 12.33 -3.85
CA LEU A 107 5.60 10.96 -4.37
C LEU A 107 5.57 10.92 -5.91
N PHE A 108 4.90 11.90 -6.54
CA PHE A 108 4.88 12.06 -7.99
C PHE A 108 6.28 12.41 -8.52
N ASP A 109 6.92 13.46 -7.98
CA ASP A 109 8.25 13.88 -8.42
C ASP A 109 9.27 12.75 -8.20
N PHE A 110 9.18 12.02 -7.09
CA PHE A 110 10.00 10.83 -6.83
C PHE A 110 9.84 9.78 -7.93
N SER A 111 8.60 9.49 -8.35
CA SER A 111 8.33 8.55 -9.44
C SER A 111 8.94 8.98 -10.77
N GLU A 112 8.91 10.28 -11.06
CA GLU A 112 9.52 10.84 -12.27
C GLU A 112 11.05 10.78 -12.18
N LYS A 113 11.65 11.13 -11.02
CA LYS A 113 13.11 11.07 -10.83
C LYS A 113 13.65 9.66 -10.97
N ILE A 114 12.92 8.63 -10.54
CA ILE A 114 13.33 7.22 -10.69
C ILE A 114 13.60 6.85 -12.15
N LYS A 115 12.96 7.50 -13.13
CA LYS A 115 13.21 7.20 -14.55
C LYS A 115 14.62 7.61 -14.99
N ASP A 116 15.13 8.71 -14.43
CA ASP A 116 16.31 9.40 -14.96
C ASP A 116 17.57 9.24 -14.10
N VAL A 117 17.43 9.04 -12.78
CA VAL A 117 18.60 8.91 -11.89
C VAL A 117 19.46 7.69 -12.26
N SER A 118 20.75 7.70 -11.94
CA SER A 118 21.58 6.52 -12.22
C SER A 118 21.10 5.30 -11.43
N VAL A 119 21.22 4.10 -12.02
CA VAL A 119 20.93 2.84 -11.30
C VAL A 119 21.77 2.75 -10.02
N GLN A 120 23.03 3.19 -10.07
CA GLN A 120 23.90 3.27 -8.90
C GLN A 120 23.25 4.03 -7.73
N SER A 121 22.55 5.13 -8.01
CA SER A 121 21.81 5.90 -7.00
C SER A 121 20.67 5.07 -6.39
N LEU A 122 19.92 4.36 -7.24
CA LEU A 122 18.81 3.52 -6.79
C LEU A 122 19.30 2.37 -5.90
N GLU A 123 20.35 1.67 -6.31
CA GLU A 123 20.95 0.58 -5.55
C GLU A 123 21.53 1.07 -4.23
N PHE A 124 22.25 2.20 -4.26
CA PHE A 124 22.83 2.82 -3.06
C PHE A 124 21.77 3.07 -1.99
N HIS A 125 20.65 3.69 -2.37
CA HIS A 125 19.58 4.00 -1.43
C HIS A 125 18.78 2.78 -0.98
N LEU A 126 18.52 1.83 -1.89
CA LEU A 126 17.75 0.63 -1.57
C LEU A 126 18.47 -0.25 -0.55
N VAL A 127 19.77 -0.51 -0.73
CA VAL A 127 20.57 -1.33 0.19
C VAL A 127 20.62 -0.71 1.59
N ARG A 128 20.63 0.62 1.68
CA ARG A 128 20.69 1.36 2.94
C ARG A 128 19.34 1.54 3.62
N GLU A 129 18.26 1.12 2.97
CA GLU A 129 16.87 1.33 3.39
C GLU A 129 16.42 2.81 3.40
N ASP A 130 17.08 3.67 2.62
CA ASP A 130 16.78 5.11 2.62
C ASP A 130 15.37 5.37 2.07
N PHE A 131 14.95 4.65 1.04
CA PHE A 131 13.61 4.77 0.49
C PHE A 131 12.53 4.38 1.51
N GLU A 132 12.70 3.27 2.22
CA GLU A 132 11.73 2.81 3.21
C GLU A 132 11.62 3.78 4.38
N ARG A 133 12.75 4.34 4.85
CA ARG A 133 12.75 5.35 5.92
C ARG A 133 12.03 6.62 5.50
N TRP A 134 12.30 7.10 4.28
CA TRP A 134 11.63 8.29 3.75
C TRP A 134 10.13 8.08 3.55
N LEU A 135 9.73 6.95 2.95
CA LEU A 135 8.31 6.64 2.73
C LEU A 135 7.54 6.53 4.05
N LYS A 136 8.13 5.92 5.09
CA LYS A 136 7.55 5.90 6.43
C LYS A 136 7.43 7.31 7.03
N SER A 137 8.39 8.20 6.81
CA SER A 137 8.36 9.56 7.36
C SER A 137 7.29 10.45 6.74
N ILE A 138 6.89 10.16 5.49
CA ILE A 138 5.77 10.82 4.80
C ILE A 138 4.43 10.07 4.98
N GLY A 139 4.41 8.99 5.78
CA GLY A 139 3.20 8.24 6.13
C GLY A 139 2.86 7.05 5.22
N ASP A 140 3.63 6.78 4.16
CA ASP A 140 3.35 5.65 3.26
C ASP A 140 4.07 4.35 3.65
N VAL A 141 3.62 3.77 4.77
CA VAL A 141 4.14 2.50 5.29
C VAL A 141 3.95 1.33 4.28
N LYS A 142 2.94 1.42 3.41
CA LYS A 142 2.62 0.37 2.43
C LYS A 142 3.66 0.32 1.33
N LEU A 143 3.98 1.47 0.75
CA LEU A 143 5.03 1.54 -0.26
C LEU A 143 6.39 1.18 0.34
N ALA A 144 6.65 1.58 1.59
CA ALA A 144 7.87 1.18 2.29
C ALA A 144 8.02 -0.35 2.40
N LYS A 145 6.95 -1.06 2.77
CA LYS A 145 6.96 -2.54 2.80
C LYS A 145 7.18 -3.15 1.41
N LYS A 146 6.58 -2.55 0.37
CA LYS A 146 6.73 -3.02 -1.01
C LYS A 146 8.17 -2.86 -1.51
N LEU A 147 8.83 -1.74 -1.20
CA LEU A 147 10.25 -1.54 -1.55
C LEU A 147 11.18 -2.46 -0.76
N ALA A 148 10.88 -2.73 0.52
CA ALA A 148 11.61 -3.73 1.30
C ALA A 148 11.56 -5.12 0.64
N ALA A 149 10.39 -5.54 0.14
CA ALA A 149 10.25 -6.80 -0.58
C ALA A 149 11.01 -6.84 -1.92
N ILE A 150 11.17 -5.68 -2.60
CA ILE A 150 12.01 -5.59 -3.81
C ILE A 150 13.49 -5.76 -3.43
N ARG A 151 13.93 -5.08 -2.37
CA ARG A 151 15.30 -5.20 -1.85
C ARG A 151 15.63 -6.65 -1.48
N GLU A 152 14.73 -7.34 -0.78
CA GLU A 152 14.90 -8.74 -0.37
C GLU A 152 15.06 -9.71 -1.54
N LYS A 153 14.54 -9.37 -2.74
CA LYS A 153 14.75 -10.17 -3.95
C LYS A 153 16.17 -10.07 -4.51
N GLY A 154 16.96 -9.07 -4.09
CA GLY A 154 18.34 -8.89 -4.54
C GLY A 154 18.47 -8.50 -6.03
N VAL A 155 17.44 -7.91 -6.62
CA VAL A 155 17.46 -7.41 -8.00
C VAL A 155 18.29 -6.14 -8.13
N SER A 156 18.90 -5.93 -9.30
CA SER A 156 19.84 -4.83 -9.59
C SER A 156 19.60 -4.27 -11.00
N GLY A 157 20.34 -3.24 -11.41
CA GLY A 157 20.27 -2.78 -12.81
C GLY A 157 18.97 -2.06 -13.17
N GLU A 158 18.65 -2.09 -14.46
CA GLU A 158 17.40 -1.56 -15.01
C GLU A 158 16.15 -2.37 -14.60
N GLU A 159 16.33 -3.64 -14.22
CA GLU A 159 15.25 -4.44 -13.62
C GLU A 159 14.83 -3.83 -12.28
N LEU A 160 15.81 -3.47 -11.44
CA LEU A 160 15.52 -2.77 -10.18
C LEU A 160 14.79 -1.45 -10.42
N ARG A 161 15.25 -0.63 -11.38
CA ARG A 161 14.58 0.63 -11.74
C ARG A 161 13.12 0.39 -12.07
N SER A 162 12.86 -0.58 -12.97
CA SER A 162 11.52 -0.92 -13.42
C SER A 162 10.62 -1.32 -12.25
N LEU A 163 11.10 -2.15 -11.34
CA LEU A 163 10.33 -2.60 -10.17
C LEU A 163 10.03 -1.47 -9.18
N ILE A 164 11.01 -0.60 -8.90
CA ILE A 164 10.78 0.56 -8.03
C ILE A 164 9.79 1.51 -8.70
N TYR A 165 10.00 1.85 -9.97
CA TYR A 165 9.12 2.76 -10.72
C TYR A 165 7.67 2.27 -10.71
N GLU A 166 7.43 1.02 -11.11
CA GLU A 166 6.09 0.43 -11.13
C GLU A 166 5.45 0.41 -9.73
N ALA A 167 6.23 0.12 -8.69
CA ALA A 167 5.74 0.13 -7.31
C ALA A 167 5.26 1.52 -6.87
N VAL A 168 6.07 2.55 -7.13
CA VAL A 168 5.80 3.94 -6.77
C VAL A 168 4.66 4.50 -7.62
N LYS A 169 4.70 4.30 -8.94
CA LYS A 169 3.70 4.81 -9.89
C LYS A 169 2.32 4.21 -9.62
N THR A 170 2.23 2.90 -9.44
CA THR A 170 0.98 2.23 -9.06
C THR A 170 0.42 2.81 -7.77
N ARG A 171 1.28 3.03 -6.76
CA ARG A 171 0.85 3.58 -5.47
C ARG A 171 0.31 5.01 -5.62
N HIS A 172 1.03 5.86 -6.36
CA HIS A 172 0.61 7.22 -6.66
C HIS A 172 -0.77 7.23 -7.33
N ASP A 173 -0.98 6.42 -8.37
CA ASP A 173 -2.22 6.42 -9.15
C ASP A 173 -3.42 5.94 -8.32
N VAL A 174 -3.22 4.90 -7.50
CA VAL A 174 -4.23 4.44 -6.53
C VAL A 174 -4.62 5.56 -5.54
N LEU A 175 -3.63 6.28 -5.00
CA LEU A 175 -3.90 7.39 -4.07
C LEU A 175 -4.64 8.52 -4.79
N GLN A 176 -4.24 8.86 -6.01
CA GLN A 176 -4.86 9.92 -6.81
C GLN A 176 -6.31 9.60 -7.16
N GLU A 177 -6.59 8.38 -7.63
CA GLU A 177 -7.96 7.92 -7.91
C GLU A 177 -8.85 7.96 -6.66
N SER A 178 -8.28 7.67 -5.47
CA SER A 178 -9.02 7.70 -4.22
C SER A 178 -9.46 9.11 -3.81
N LEU A 179 -8.74 10.15 -4.25
CA LEU A 179 -9.08 11.55 -3.99
C LEU A 179 -10.19 12.06 -4.93
N VAL A 180 -10.19 11.64 -6.20
CA VAL A 180 -11.19 12.06 -7.20
C VAL A 180 -12.57 11.45 -6.95
N ARG A 181 -12.63 10.31 -6.24
CA ARG A 181 -13.88 9.59 -5.94
C ARG A 181 -14.59 10.06 -4.66
N LYS A 182 -14.11 11.14 -4.04
CA LYS A 182 -14.78 11.81 -2.89
C LYS A 182 -15.81 12.79 -3.38
#